data_AF-A0A7S6RW28-F1
#
_entry.id   AF-A0A7S6RW28-F1
#
_cell.length_a   1.000
_cell.length_b   1.000
_cell.length_c   1.000
_cell.angle_alpha   90.00
_cell.angle_beta   90.00
_cell.angle_gamma   90.00
#
_symmetry.space_group_name_H-M   'P 1'
#
loop_
_entity.id
_entity.type
_entity.pdbx_description
1 polymer ?
#
loop_
_entity_poly.entity_id
_entity_poly.type
_entity_poly.pdbx_seq_one_letter_code
_entity_poly.pdbx_strand_id
1 'polypeptide(L)'
;MTNHTYVIRQQDRNAAISFIDNQLNQNHAWLNETESQRVIAGQEYLQARTDPASFNAWCQKWLNESQWAEIKQAICIAKDRQETRLRYAAEPHKTISVTHRAWKILSEIALQEQLTLSEVIVNRLSGNDATACPPAKSRYNLTS
;
A
#
# COMPACT_ATOMS: atom_id res chain seq x y z
N MET A 1 -15.39 11.40 -30.48
CA MET A 1 -14.44 10.69 -29.60
C MET A 1 -14.68 11.18 -28.19
N THR A 2 -15.29 10.37 -27.34
CA THR A 2 -15.70 10.75 -25.99
C THR A 2 -14.46 10.72 -25.09
N ASN A 3 -13.78 11.86 -24.97
CA ASN A 3 -12.78 12.11 -23.93
C ASN A 3 -13.48 11.92 -22.58
N HIS A 4 -13.39 10.71 -22.02
CA HIS A 4 -13.86 10.44 -20.67
C HIS A 4 -12.85 11.10 -19.75
N THR A 5 -13.07 12.39 -19.49
CA THR A 5 -12.31 13.19 -18.55
C THR A 5 -12.37 12.46 -17.22
N TYR A 6 -11.26 11.81 -16.86
CA TYR A 6 -11.22 10.98 -15.67
C TYR A 6 -11.44 11.89 -14.45
N VAL A 7 -12.43 11.55 -13.65
CA VAL A 7 -12.77 12.28 -12.42
C VAL A 7 -12.25 11.50 -11.24
N ILE A 8 -11.42 12.15 -10.42
CA ILE A 8 -10.95 11.60 -9.16
C ILE A 8 -12.15 11.55 -8.20
N ARG A 9 -12.53 10.33 -7.82
CA ARG A 9 -13.64 10.08 -6.90
C ARG A 9 -13.24 10.46 -5.48
N GLN A 10 -14.23 10.77 -4.65
CA GLN A 10 -14.01 11.18 -3.25
C GLN A 10 -13.15 10.17 -2.45
N GLN A 11 -13.35 8.87 -2.67
CA GLN A 11 -12.58 7.81 -2.01
C GLN A 11 -11.08 7.80 -2.38
N ASP A 12 -10.74 8.25 -3.59
CA ASP A 12 -9.38 8.22 -4.14
C ASP A 12 -8.65 9.56 -3.92
N ARG A 13 -9.39 10.57 -3.46
CA ARG A 13 -8.94 11.96 -3.34
C ARG A 13 -7.73 12.13 -2.42
N ASN A 14 -7.72 11.47 -1.27
CA ASN A 14 -6.60 11.62 -0.32
C ASN A 14 -5.29 11.07 -0.90
N ALA A 15 -5.35 9.96 -1.63
CA ALA A 15 -4.19 9.39 -2.31
C ALA A 15 -3.70 10.31 -3.44
N ALA A 16 -4.63 10.86 -4.23
CA ALA A 16 -4.30 11.81 -5.29
C ALA A 16 -3.69 13.11 -4.75
N ILE A 17 -4.28 13.70 -3.70
CA ILE A 17 -3.76 14.89 -3.03
C ILE A 17 -2.35 14.63 -2.52
N SER A 18 -2.14 13.53 -1.78
CA SER A 18 -0.83 13.19 -1.22
C SER A 18 0.23 13.02 -2.31
N PHE A 19 -0.12 12.43 -3.45
CA PHE A 19 0.78 12.28 -4.57
C PHE A 19 1.13 13.63 -5.21
N ILE A 20 0.13 14.47 -5.48
CA ILE A 20 0.32 15.79 -6.08
C ILE A 20 1.12 16.70 -5.13
N ASP A 21 0.82 16.72 -3.83
CA ASP A 21 1.60 17.43 -2.82
C ASP A 21 3.07 17.00 -2.88
N ASN A 22 3.33 15.70 -2.98
CA ASN A 22 4.70 15.19 -3.08
C ASN A 22 5.39 15.66 -4.37
N GLN A 23 4.70 15.60 -5.52
CA GLN A 23 5.27 16.03 -6.80
C GLN A 23 5.55 17.53 -6.83
N LEU A 24 4.62 18.37 -6.36
CA LEU A 24 4.79 19.82 -6.34
C LEU A 24 5.93 20.26 -5.40
N ASN A 25 6.18 19.51 -4.32
CA ASN A 25 7.27 19.82 -3.38
C ASN A 25 8.64 19.27 -3.81
N GLN A 26 8.68 18.09 -4.46
CA GLN A 26 9.94 17.41 -4.77
C GLN A 26 10.38 17.58 -6.23
N ASN A 27 9.44 17.78 -7.14
CA ASN A 27 9.69 17.85 -8.58
C ASN A 27 9.09 19.12 -9.17
N HIS A 28 9.85 20.21 -9.08
CA HIS A 28 9.44 21.50 -9.60
C HIS A 28 9.10 21.48 -11.11
N ALA A 29 9.61 20.51 -11.89
CA ALA A 29 9.35 20.42 -13.32
C ALA A 29 8.17 19.50 -13.69
N TRP A 30 7.53 18.85 -12.71
CA TRP A 30 6.52 17.80 -12.97
C TRP A 30 5.35 18.24 -13.84
N LEU A 31 4.89 19.49 -13.69
CA LEU A 31 3.79 20.03 -14.50
C LEU A 31 4.18 20.30 -15.97
N ASN A 32 5.47 20.26 -16.33
CA ASN A 32 5.99 20.60 -17.66
C ASN A 32 5.59 22.01 -18.15
N GLU A 33 5.30 22.93 -17.22
CA GLU A 33 4.89 24.31 -17.49
C GLU A 33 6.02 25.33 -17.20
N THR A 34 5.88 26.56 -17.71
CA THR A 34 6.82 27.65 -17.38
C THR A 34 6.81 27.98 -15.89
N GLU A 35 7.88 28.60 -15.36
CA GLU A 35 7.97 29.00 -13.94
C GLU A 35 6.76 29.82 -13.48
N SER A 36 6.34 30.80 -14.26
CA SER A 36 5.18 31.65 -13.95
C SER A 36 3.87 30.86 -13.86
N GLN A 37 3.65 29.93 -14.79
CA GLN A 37 2.49 29.04 -14.78
C GLN A 37 2.51 28.08 -13.60
N ARG A 38 3.69 27.58 -13.21
CA ARG A 38 3.84 26.70 -12.03
C ARG A 38 3.47 27.40 -10.73
N VAL A 39 3.87 28.66 -10.56
CA VAL A 39 3.49 29.44 -9.37
C VAL A 39 1.96 29.63 -9.32
N ILE A 40 1.33 29.97 -10.45
CA ILE A 40 -0.13 30.11 -10.53
C ILE A 40 -0.82 28.78 -10.23
N ALA A 41 -0.36 27.68 -10.84
CA ALA A 41 -0.92 26.35 -10.62
C ALA A 41 -0.83 25.94 -9.14
N GLY A 42 0.29 26.22 -8.47
CA GLY A 42 0.47 25.95 -7.04
C GLY A 42 -0.47 26.77 -6.15
N GLN A 43 -0.68 28.04 -6.45
CA GLN A 43 -1.63 28.88 -5.71
C GLN A 43 -3.08 28.44 -5.89
N GLU A 44 -3.48 28.16 -7.14
CA GLU A 44 -4.82 27.64 -7.45
C GLU A 44 -5.04 26.27 -6.79
N TYR A 45 -4.00 25.42 -6.76
CA TYR A 45 -4.05 24.10 -6.13
C TYR A 45 -4.37 24.18 -4.64
N LEU A 46 -3.74 25.11 -3.90
CA LEU A 46 -3.95 25.27 -2.46
C LEU A 46 -5.41 25.60 -2.12
N GLN A 47 -6.10 26.33 -3.00
CA GLN A 47 -7.52 26.61 -2.86
C GLN A 47 -8.36 25.40 -3.30
N ALA A 48 -8.05 24.85 -4.47
CA ALA A 48 -8.80 23.76 -5.10
C ALA A 48 -8.77 22.46 -4.30
N ARG A 49 -7.68 22.16 -3.58
CA ARG A 49 -7.52 20.90 -2.83
C ARG A 49 -8.55 20.68 -1.73
N THR A 50 -9.30 21.70 -1.33
CA THR A 50 -10.30 21.64 -0.24
C THR A 50 -11.68 21.17 -0.70
N ASP A 51 -12.01 21.32 -1.99
CA ASP A 51 -13.30 20.97 -2.57
C ASP A 51 -13.14 19.95 -3.72
N PRO A 52 -13.91 18.84 -3.77
CA PRO A 52 -13.77 17.83 -4.82
C PRO A 52 -13.98 18.34 -6.24
N ALA A 53 -14.94 19.26 -6.44
CA ALA A 53 -15.25 19.78 -7.77
C ALA A 53 -14.12 20.70 -8.25
N SER A 54 -13.67 21.61 -7.37
CA SER A 54 -12.55 22.52 -7.62
C SER A 54 -11.24 21.77 -7.87
N PHE A 55 -10.98 20.70 -7.10
CA PHE A 55 -9.81 19.85 -7.29
C PHE A 55 -9.81 19.16 -8.66
N ASN A 56 -10.94 18.58 -9.07
CA ASN A 56 -11.04 17.97 -10.40
C ASN A 56 -10.92 19.00 -11.53
N ALA A 57 -11.48 20.20 -11.36
CA ALA A 57 -11.33 21.29 -12.33
C ALA A 57 -9.85 21.73 -12.45
N TRP A 58 -9.13 21.81 -11.33
CA TRP A 58 -7.70 22.09 -11.33
C TRP A 58 -6.91 20.99 -12.05
N CYS A 59 -7.20 19.72 -11.75
CA CYS A 59 -6.55 18.58 -12.42
C CYS A 59 -6.80 18.60 -13.93
N GLN A 60 -8.01 18.96 -14.38
CA GLN A 60 -8.32 19.06 -15.81
C GLN A 60 -7.61 20.23 -16.50
N LYS A 61 -7.37 21.31 -15.78
CA LYS A 61 -6.71 22.51 -16.29
C LYS A 61 -5.20 22.32 -16.45
N TRP A 62 -4.56 21.68 -15.48
CA TRP A 62 -3.10 21.67 -15.36
C TRP A 62 -2.44 20.31 -15.66
N LEU A 63 -3.21 19.22 -15.77
CA LEU A 63 -2.64 17.89 -15.99
C LEU A 63 -2.91 17.37 -17.40
N ASN A 64 -1.84 16.89 -18.03
CA ASN A 64 -1.86 16.12 -19.26
C ASN A 64 -2.04 14.62 -19.00
N GLU A 65 -2.16 13.84 -20.06
CA GLU A 65 -2.41 12.40 -19.99
C GLU A 65 -1.32 11.62 -19.22
N SER A 66 -0.05 12.04 -19.30
CA SER A 66 1.05 11.39 -18.58
C SER A 66 0.90 11.56 -17.07
N GLN A 67 0.64 12.78 -16.61
CA GLN A 67 0.45 13.06 -15.18
C GLN A 67 -0.82 12.38 -14.65
N TRP A 68 -1.87 12.30 -15.48
CA TRP A 68 -3.07 11.52 -15.16
C TRP A 68 -2.80 10.03 -14.98
N ALA A 69 -1.91 9.44 -15.80
CA ALA A 69 -1.52 8.03 -15.66
C ALA A 69 -0.77 7.79 -14.35
N GLU A 70 0.16 8.68 -13.99
CA GLU A 70 0.92 8.61 -12.73
C GLU A 70 0.01 8.69 -11.51
N ILE A 71 -0.96 9.62 -11.50
CA ILE A 71 -1.93 9.74 -10.41
C ILE A 71 -2.77 8.47 -10.27
N LYS A 72 -3.24 7.90 -11.38
CA LYS A 72 -4.00 6.63 -11.35
C LYS A 72 -3.16 5.50 -10.76
N GLN A 73 -1.89 5.40 -11.14
CA GLN A 73 -0.98 4.40 -10.59
C GLN A 73 -0.78 4.61 -9.08
N ALA A 74 -0.60 5.85 -8.64
CA ALA A 74 -0.47 6.19 -7.22
C ALA A 74 -1.73 5.83 -6.42
N ILE A 75 -2.92 6.09 -6.96
CA ILE A 75 -4.20 5.69 -6.37
C ILE A 75 -4.28 4.16 -6.26
N CYS A 76 -3.95 3.42 -7.32
CA CYS A 76 -3.94 1.96 -7.31
C CYS A 76 -3.02 1.40 -6.22
N ILE A 77 -1.79 1.93 -6.12
CA ILE A 77 -0.82 1.54 -5.08
C ILE A 77 -1.36 1.87 -3.68
N ALA A 78 -1.96 3.05 -3.50
CA ALA A 78 -2.53 3.43 -2.21
C ALA A 78 -3.69 2.53 -1.79
N LYS A 79 -4.54 2.14 -2.74
CA LYS A 79 -5.63 1.18 -2.52
C LYS A 79 -5.11 -0.19 -2.18
N ASP A 80 -4.13 -0.70 -2.93
CA ASP A 80 -3.49 -1.98 -2.66
C ASP A 80 -2.84 -2.01 -1.27
N ARG A 81 -2.13 -0.92 -0.90
CA ARG A 81 -1.58 -0.76 0.46
C ARG A 81 -2.67 -0.70 1.53
N GLN A 82 -3.78 -0.04 1.27
CA GLN A 82 -4.89 0.03 2.24
C GLN A 82 -5.56 -1.32 2.41
N GLU A 83 -5.80 -2.05 1.31
CA GLU A 83 -6.35 -3.41 1.35
C GLU A 83 -5.39 -4.37 2.07
N THR A 84 -4.11 -4.30 1.75
CA THR A 84 -3.04 -5.04 2.41
C THR A 84 -3.00 -4.73 3.92
N ARG A 85 -3.08 -3.45 4.31
CA ARG A 85 -3.18 -3.05 5.72
C ARG A 85 -4.44 -3.57 6.40
N LEU A 86 -5.58 -3.58 5.72
CA LEU A 86 -6.83 -4.10 6.28
C LEU A 86 -6.76 -5.61 6.46
N ARG A 87 -6.19 -6.34 5.50
CA ARG A 87 -5.91 -7.78 5.61
C ARG A 87 -4.95 -8.07 6.78
N TYR A 88 -3.90 -7.28 6.95
CA TYR A 88 -2.94 -7.42 8.05
C TYR A 88 -3.37 -6.79 9.38
N ALA A 89 -4.43 -5.98 9.40
CA ALA A 89 -5.01 -5.50 10.65
C ALA A 89 -5.79 -6.62 11.35
N ALA A 90 -6.38 -7.55 10.58
CA ALA A 90 -7.00 -8.76 11.11
C ALA A 90 -5.95 -9.79 11.60
N GLU A 91 -4.83 -9.92 10.89
CA GLU A 91 -3.69 -10.74 11.31
C GLU A 91 -2.36 -9.98 11.17
N PRO A 92 -1.89 -9.30 12.23
CA PRO A 92 -0.62 -8.59 12.18
C PRO A 92 0.54 -9.56 12.06
N HIS A 93 1.42 -9.33 11.08
CA HIS A 93 2.66 -10.09 10.96
C HIS A 93 3.52 -9.94 12.21
N LYS A 94 4.10 -11.06 12.65
CA LYS A 94 5.08 -11.08 13.74
C LYS A 94 6.43 -11.51 13.20
N THR A 95 7.48 -10.79 13.59
CA THR A 95 8.86 -11.21 13.33
C THR A 95 9.23 -12.30 14.32
N ILE A 96 9.70 -13.43 13.82
CA ILE A 96 10.22 -14.53 14.62
C ILE A 96 11.67 -14.82 14.24
N SER A 97 12.48 -15.23 15.20
CA SER A 97 13.81 -15.77 14.94
C SER A 97 13.73 -17.29 14.88
N VAL A 98 14.18 -17.86 13.77
CA VAL A 98 14.30 -19.31 13.60
C VAL A 98 15.74 -19.66 13.27
N THR A 99 16.16 -20.89 13.57
CA THR A 99 17.50 -21.35 13.17
C THR A 99 17.61 -21.39 11.64
N HIS A 100 18.81 -21.18 11.09
CA HIS A 100 19.04 -21.23 9.64
C HIS A 100 18.57 -22.56 9.01
N ARG A 101 18.77 -23.68 9.72
CA ARG A 101 18.30 -25.00 9.28
C ARG A 101 16.77 -25.07 9.22
N ALA A 102 16.07 -24.56 10.22
CA ALA A 102 14.60 -24.53 10.23
C ALA A 102 14.05 -23.66 9.10
N TRP A 103 14.66 -22.48 8.89
CA TRP A 103 14.31 -21.60 7.77
C TRP A 103 14.46 -22.30 6.41
N LYS A 104 15.59 -22.98 6.18
CA LYS A 104 15.85 -23.70 4.93
C LYS A 104 14.78 -24.77 4.66
N ILE A 105 14.43 -25.56 5.66
CA ILE A 105 13.40 -26.60 5.55
C ILE A 105 12.04 -25.98 5.20
N LEU A 106 11.63 -24.94 5.92
CA LEU A 106 10.35 -24.28 5.67
C LEU A 106 10.29 -23.65 4.27
N SER A 107 11.39 -23.03 3.82
CA SER A 107 11.49 -22.44 2.47
C SER A 107 11.43 -23.47 1.36
N GLU A 108 12.07 -24.64 1.53
CA GLU A 108 12.01 -25.73 0.54
C GLU A 108 10.58 -26.27 0.40
N ILE A 109 9.87 -26.46 1.51
CA ILE A 109 8.47 -26.93 1.50
C ILE A 109 7.56 -25.88 0.87
N ALA A 110 7.72 -24.61 1.24
CA ALA A 110 6.96 -23.49 0.67
C ALA A 110 7.09 -23.43 -0.86
N LEU A 111 8.33 -23.61 -1.36
CA LEU A 111 8.59 -23.64 -2.79
C LEU A 111 7.94 -24.85 -3.49
N GLN A 112 8.05 -26.04 -2.89
CA GLN A 112 7.49 -27.27 -3.45
C GLN A 112 5.96 -27.25 -3.52
N GLU A 113 5.31 -26.70 -2.48
CA GLU A 113 3.86 -26.65 -2.36
C GLU A 113 3.25 -25.36 -2.95
N GLN A 114 4.08 -24.42 -3.44
CA GLN A 114 3.66 -23.08 -3.89
C GLN A 114 2.86 -22.30 -2.84
N LEU A 115 3.27 -22.43 -1.59
CA LEU A 115 2.66 -21.78 -0.43
C LEU A 115 3.61 -20.75 0.17
N THR A 116 3.06 -19.83 0.96
CA THR A 116 3.84 -18.96 1.84
C THR A 116 4.34 -19.74 3.06
N LEU A 117 5.40 -19.25 3.72
CA LEU A 117 5.91 -19.84 4.96
C LEU A 117 4.83 -19.92 6.06
N SER A 118 3.94 -18.93 6.13
CA SER A 118 2.85 -18.91 7.12
C SER A 118 1.83 -20.00 6.83
N GLU A 119 1.45 -20.19 5.56
CA GLU A 119 0.54 -21.28 5.15
C GLU A 119 1.17 -22.66 5.38
N VAL A 120 2.47 -22.83 5.14
CA VAL A 120 3.17 -24.08 5.48
C VAL A 120 3.09 -24.36 6.98
N ILE A 121 3.33 -23.36 7.83
CA ILE A 121 3.25 -23.50 9.29
C ILE A 121 1.82 -23.89 9.72
N VAL A 122 0.82 -23.17 9.22
CA VAL A 122 -0.60 -23.43 9.52
C VAL A 122 -1.00 -24.82 9.03
N ASN A 123 -0.78 -25.15 7.76
CA ASN A 123 -1.16 -26.46 7.20
C ASN A 123 -0.53 -27.64 7.93
N ARG A 124 0.70 -27.49 8.43
CA ARG A 124 1.42 -28.57 9.13
C ARG A 124 1.08 -28.65 10.62
N LEU A 125 0.71 -27.55 11.27
CA LEU A 125 0.50 -27.48 12.72
C LEU A 125 -0.97 -27.37 13.15
N SER A 126 -1.84 -26.86 12.29
CA SER A 126 -3.29 -26.73 12.56
C SER A 126 -4.03 -28.07 12.61
N GLY A 127 -3.36 -29.18 12.27
CA GLY A 127 -3.92 -30.54 12.38
C GLY A 127 -3.91 -31.15 13.80
N ASN A 128 -3.43 -30.45 14.83
CA ASN A 128 -3.27 -31.01 16.18
C ASN A 128 -4.21 -30.43 17.26
N ASP A 129 -5.15 -29.55 16.91
CA ASP A 129 -6.08 -28.98 17.91
C ASP A 129 -7.22 -29.93 18.34
N ALA A 130 -7.26 -31.17 17.84
CA ALA A 130 -8.35 -32.11 18.12
C ALA A 130 -8.04 -33.30 19.04
N THR A 131 -6.80 -33.58 19.46
CA THR A 131 -6.55 -34.70 20.40
C THR A 131 -5.41 -34.45 21.37
N ALA A 132 -5.76 -34.50 22.65
CA ALA A 132 -4.93 -34.32 23.83
C ALA A 132 -3.55 -35.00 23.78
N CYS A 133 -2.52 -34.28 24.25
CA CYS A 133 -1.35 -34.87 24.93
C CYS A 133 -0.79 -33.86 25.97
N PRO A 134 -0.30 -34.36 27.13
CA PRO A 134 -0.02 -33.57 28.34
C PRO A 134 1.18 -32.63 28.17
N PRO A 135 1.35 -31.62 29.06
CA PRO A 135 2.34 -30.57 28.86
C PRO A 135 3.75 -31.16 28.76
N ALA A 136 4.37 -31.02 27.58
CA ALA A 136 5.81 -31.16 27.46
C ALA A 136 6.46 -30.12 28.40
N LYS A 137 7.36 -30.58 29.27
CA LYS A 137 8.05 -29.75 30.27
C LYS A 137 8.51 -28.43 29.65
N SER A 138 7.87 -27.34 30.06
CA SER A 138 8.25 -25.98 29.70
C SER A 138 9.72 -25.75 30.03
N ARG A 139 10.54 -25.46 29.02
CA ARG A 139 11.92 -25.01 29.21
C ARG A 139 12.03 -23.52 29.54
N TYR A 140 10.91 -22.82 29.69
CA TYR A 140 10.85 -21.36 29.88
C TYR A 140 10.42 -20.95 31.30
N ASN A 141 10.36 -21.88 32.26
CA ASN A 141 10.27 -21.54 33.68
C ASN A 141 11.64 -21.72 34.34
N LEU A 142 12.54 -20.77 34.09
CA LEU A 142 13.67 -20.49 34.97
C LEU A 142 13.45 -19.07 35.48
N THR A 143 12.77 -18.99 36.62
CA THR A 143 12.80 -17.84 37.52
C THR A 143 14.23 -17.53 37.91
N SER A 144 14.60 -16.26 37.83
CA SER A 144 15.43 -15.60 38.82
C SER A 144 14.71 -14.34 39.27
#